data_AF-A0A7C5IBL1-F1
#
_entry.id   AF-A0A7C5IBL1-F1
#
_cell.length_a   1.000
_cell.length_b   1.000
_cell.length_c   1.000
_cell.angle_alpha   90.00
_cell.angle_beta   90.00
_cell.angle_gamma   90.00
#
_symmetry.space_group_name_H-M   'P 1'
#
loop_
_entity.id
_entity.type
_entity.pdbx_description
1 polymer ?
#
loop_
_entity_poly.entity_id
_entity_poly.type
_entity_poly.pdbx_seq_one_letter_code
_entity_poly.pdbx_strand_id
1 'polypeptide(L)'
;GVLAVSMSVIFGTLWMIGVAAVLDLKLNFLNFVVIPITLGIAVDYGANLFTRYRTEGPGRIQALLRSTGGAVVLSSSTTIFGYATLITSTNLALRSFGILADIGEITTLITAEVVMTALLVWHERSGRRS
;
A
#
# COMPACT_ATOMS: atom_id res chain seq x y z
N GLY A 1 -12.14 12.60 -4.22
CA GLY A 1 -12.01 11.13 -4.11
C GLY A 1 -10.98 10.63 -5.11
N VAL A 2 -11.40 10.29 -6.32
CA VAL A 2 -10.56 9.65 -7.35
C VAL A 2 -9.35 10.48 -7.77
N LEU A 3 -9.51 11.78 -8.04
CA LEU A 3 -8.41 12.66 -8.50
C LEU A 3 -7.25 12.79 -7.48
N ALA A 4 -7.57 12.78 -6.18
CA ALA A 4 -6.56 12.83 -5.13
C ALA A 4 -5.75 11.52 -5.03
N VAL A 5 -6.43 10.38 -5.23
CA VAL A 5 -5.80 9.06 -5.29
C VAL A 5 -4.89 8.95 -6.51
N SER A 6 -5.36 9.39 -7.68
CA SER A 6 -4.56 9.39 -8.91
C SER A 6 -3.30 10.26 -8.79
N MET A 7 -3.42 11.45 -8.19
CA MET A 7 -2.25 12.31 -7.96
C MET A 7 -1.24 11.69 -6.99
N SER A 8 -1.71 11.08 -5.91
CA SER A 8 -0.84 10.41 -4.92
C SER A 8 -0.08 9.24 -5.55
N VAL A 9 -0.76 8.48 -6.41
CA VAL A 9 -0.16 7.36 -7.17
C VAL A 9 0.94 7.87 -8.11
N ILE A 10 0.67 8.93 -8.87
CA ILE A 10 1.65 9.52 -9.80
C ILE A 10 2.88 10.03 -9.02
N PHE A 11 2.67 10.71 -7.90
CA PHE A 11 3.76 11.23 -7.07
C PHE A 11 4.60 10.11 -6.44
N GLY A 12 3.95 9.07 -5.89
CA GLY A 12 4.65 7.91 -5.32
C GLY A 12 5.46 7.15 -6.37
N THR A 13 4.92 7.01 -7.57
CA THR A 13 5.61 6.39 -8.71
C THR A 13 6.85 7.18 -9.11
N LEU A 14 6.72 8.50 -9.25
CA LEU A 14 7.85 9.38 -9.58
C LEU A 14 8.93 9.34 -8.51
N TRP A 15 8.54 9.31 -7.24
CA TRP A 15 9.49 9.23 -6.13
C TRP A 15 10.22 7.88 -6.08
N MET A 16 9.51 6.78 -6.32
CA MET A 16 10.09 5.43 -6.40
C MET A 16 11.10 5.34 -7.55
N ILE A 17 10.78 5.89 -8.73
CA ILE A 17 11.70 5.96 -9.87
C ILE A 17 12.93 6.81 -9.53
N GLY A 18 12.74 7.95 -8.85
CA GLY A 18 13.83 8.83 -8.42
C GLY A 18 14.79 8.15 -7.43
N VAL A 19 14.25 7.45 -6.42
CA VAL A 19 15.06 6.70 -5.45
C VAL A 19 15.78 5.53 -6.11
N ALA A 20 15.13 4.82 -7.04
CA ALA A 20 15.75 3.73 -7.78
C ALA A 20 16.92 4.21 -8.66
N ALA A 21 16.80 5.42 -9.24
CA ALA A 21 17.88 6.05 -10.01
C ALA A 21 19.06 6.49 -9.12
N VAL A 22 18.80 7.01 -7.92
CA VAL A 22 19.86 7.42 -6.96
C VAL A 22 20.61 6.22 -6.37
N LEU A 23 19.96 5.07 -6.23
CA LEU A 23 20.56 3.86 -5.68
C LEU A 23 21.34 3.01 -6.69
N ASP A 24 21.49 3.48 -7.95
CA ASP A 24 22.15 2.77 -9.05
C ASP A 24 21.66 1.32 -9.22
N LEU A 25 20.39 1.08 -8.86
CA LEU A 25 19.76 -0.21 -8.99
C LEU A 25 19.62 -0.49 -10.48
N LYS A 26 20.29 -1.54 -10.98
CA LYS A 26 20.07 -2.03 -12.34
C LYS A 26 18.58 -2.31 -12.52
N LEU A 27 17.90 -1.41 -13.23
CA LEU A 27 16.50 -1.56 -13.62
C LEU A 27 16.41 -2.69 -14.65
N ASN A 28 16.45 -3.92 -14.17
CA ASN A 28 16.09 -5.09 -14.96
C ASN A 28 14.57 -5.11 -15.11
N PHE A 29 14.06 -5.74 -16.18
CA PHE A 29 12.63 -5.89 -16.46
C PHE A 29 11.79 -6.27 -15.24
N LEU A 30 12.33 -7.15 -14.37
CA LEU A 30 11.66 -7.56 -13.14
C LEU A 30 11.44 -6.41 -12.14
N ASN A 31 12.44 -5.57 -11.88
CA ASN A 31 12.31 -4.45 -10.92
C ASN A 31 11.30 -3.41 -11.40
N PHE A 32 11.17 -3.22 -12.72
CA PHE A 32 10.16 -2.34 -13.31
C PHE A 32 8.73 -2.83 -13.03
N VAL A 33 8.51 -4.14 -12.95
CA VAL A 33 7.20 -4.73 -12.66
C VAL A 33 6.75 -4.48 -11.21
N VAL A 34 7.67 -4.20 -10.28
CA VAL A 34 7.32 -3.88 -8.89
C VAL A 34 6.48 -2.60 -8.81
N ILE A 35 6.77 -1.61 -9.66
CA ILE A 35 6.08 -0.32 -9.67
C ILE A 35 4.56 -0.49 -9.85
N PRO A 36 4.05 -1.09 -10.96
CA PRO A 36 2.61 -1.28 -11.13
C PRO A 36 1.99 -2.25 -10.12
N ILE A 37 2.75 -3.23 -9.60
CA ILE A 37 2.28 -4.12 -8.53
C ILE A 37 1.98 -3.29 -7.27
N THR A 38 2.93 -2.50 -6.80
CA THR A 38 2.78 -1.66 -5.61
C THR A 38 1.62 -0.67 -5.76
N LEU A 39 1.45 -0.08 -6.94
CA LEU A 39 0.31 0.79 -7.23
C LEU A 39 -1.03 0.06 -7.18
N GLY A 40 -1.12 -1.14 -7.75
CA GLY A 40 -2.32 -1.97 -7.70
C GLY A 40 -2.72 -2.27 -6.26
N ILE A 41 -1.75 -2.65 -5.42
CA ILE A 41 -1.97 -2.96 -4.00
C ILE A 41 -2.46 -1.73 -3.23
N ALA A 42 -1.88 -0.56 -3.48
CA ALA A 42 -2.30 0.68 -2.85
C ALA A 42 -3.76 1.04 -3.20
N VAL A 43 -4.15 0.87 -4.47
CA VAL A 43 -5.53 1.10 -4.93
C VAL A 43 -6.48 0.09 -4.29
N ASP A 44 -6.10 -1.19 -4.22
CA ASP A 44 -6.92 -2.25 -3.62
C ASP A 44 -7.18 -1.99 -2.13
N TYR A 45 -6.17 -1.58 -1.36
CA TYR A 45 -6.36 -1.22 0.04
C TYR A 45 -7.31 -0.03 0.20
N GLY A 46 -7.16 1.00 -0.63
CA GLY A 46 -8.07 2.15 -0.65
C GLY A 46 -9.50 1.77 -1.03
N ALA A 47 -9.68 0.92 -2.03
CA ALA A 47 -10.98 0.47 -2.52
C ALA A 47 -11.69 -0.44 -1.51
N ASN A 48 -10.96 -1.36 -0.88
CA ASN A 48 -11.48 -2.24 0.16
C ASN A 48 -11.97 -1.42 1.36
N LEU A 49 -11.18 -0.42 1.78
CA LEU A 49 -11.56 0.51 2.84
C LEU A 49 -12.81 1.32 2.48
N PHE A 50 -12.85 1.90 1.28
CA PHE A 50 -14.00 2.69 0.83
C PHE A 50 -15.28 1.85 0.78
N THR A 51 -15.18 0.61 0.29
CA THR A 51 -16.32 -0.31 0.23
C THR A 51 -16.81 -0.65 1.64
N ARG A 52 -15.91 -1.02 2.57
CA ARG A 52 -16.24 -1.34 3.96
C ARG A 52 -16.89 -0.16 4.70
N TYR A 53 -16.36 1.05 4.50
CA TYR A 53 -16.95 2.27 5.04
C TYR A 53 -18.39 2.47 4.57
N ARG A 54 -18.66 2.23 3.28
CA ARG A 54 -19.99 2.38 2.69
C ARG A 54 -20.97 1.32 3.19
N THR A 55 -20.49 0.12 3.52
CA THR A 55 -21.33 -1.00 3.99
C THR A 55 -21.68 -0.92 5.47
N GLU A 56 -20.76 -0.47 6.34
CA GLU A 56 -20.99 -0.48 7.80
C GLU A 56 -21.63 0.79 8.37
N GLY A 57 -21.62 1.92 7.63
CA GLY A 57 -22.26 3.17 8.02
C GLY A 57 -21.54 3.95 9.14
N PRO A 58 -21.86 5.23 9.34
CA PRO A 58 -21.21 6.08 10.35
C PRO A 58 -21.53 5.59 11.77
N GLY A 59 -20.49 5.41 12.61
CA GLY A 59 -20.63 5.09 14.04
C GLY A 59 -19.89 3.83 14.54
N ARG A 60 -19.47 2.91 13.65
CA ARG A 60 -18.71 1.69 14.01
C ARG A 60 -17.24 1.71 13.56
N ILE A 61 -16.72 2.91 13.32
CA ILE A 61 -15.39 3.17 12.76
C ILE A 61 -14.24 2.49 13.54
N GLN A 62 -14.29 2.44 14.88
CA GLN A 62 -13.27 1.74 15.67
C GLN A 62 -13.29 0.22 15.48
N ALA A 63 -14.47 -0.38 15.29
CA ALA A 63 -14.59 -1.81 15.00
C ALA A 63 -14.11 -2.10 13.58
N LEU A 64 -14.41 -1.21 12.63
CA LEU A 64 -13.93 -1.25 11.26
C LEU A 64 -12.39 -1.19 11.19
N LEU A 65 -11.77 -0.34 12.02
CA LEU A 65 -10.31 -0.22 12.14
C LEU A 65 -9.67 -1.53 12.59
N ARG A 66 -10.21 -2.12 13.66
CA ARG A 66 -9.68 -3.38 14.20
C ARG A 66 -9.88 -4.55 13.26
N SER A 67 -11.02 -4.63 12.58
CA SER A 67 -11.32 -5.74 11.68
C SER A 67 -10.60 -5.60 10.34
N THR A 68 -10.64 -4.42 9.73
CA THR A 68 -10.11 -4.17 8.38
C THR A 68 -8.60 -3.99 8.40
N GLY A 69 -8.05 -3.22 9.36
CA GLY A 69 -6.60 -3.08 9.51
C GLY A 69 -5.95 -4.43 9.83
N GLY A 70 -6.54 -5.20 10.75
CA GLY A 70 -6.09 -6.56 11.03
C GLY A 70 -6.11 -7.49 9.81
N ALA A 71 -7.16 -7.43 8.98
CA ALA A 71 -7.25 -8.22 7.75
C ALA A 71 -6.21 -7.78 6.69
N VAL A 72 -5.99 -6.47 6.53
CA VAL A 72 -5.00 -5.92 5.59
C VAL A 72 -3.59 -6.29 6.03
N VAL A 73 -3.24 -6.08 7.31
CA VAL A 73 -1.93 -6.47 7.87
C VAL A 73 -1.67 -7.96 7.70
N LEU A 74 -2.67 -8.81 7.93
CA LEU A 74 -2.52 -10.26 7.73
C LEU A 74 -2.27 -10.59 6.24
N SER A 75 -3.03 -9.98 5.34
CA SER A 75 -2.84 -10.13 3.90
C SER A 75 -1.44 -9.70 3.47
N SER A 76 -1.00 -8.49 3.85
CA SER A 76 0.33 -7.99 3.53
C SER A 76 1.43 -8.85 4.13
N SER A 77 1.22 -9.39 5.34
CA SER A 77 2.19 -10.31 5.95
C SER A 77 2.41 -11.54 5.08
N THR A 78 1.34 -12.11 4.51
CA THR A 78 1.47 -13.26 3.59
C THR A 78 2.21 -12.87 2.29
N THR A 79 1.97 -11.66 1.77
CA THR A 79 2.69 -11.12 0.61
C THR A 79 4.18 -10.96 0.91
N ILE A 80 4.52 -10.35 2.05
CA ILE A 80 5.90 -10.13 2.49
C ILE A 80 6.62 -11.47 2.63
N PHE A 81 5.99 -12.48 3.25
CA PHE A 81 6.60 -13.80 3.33
C PHE A 81 6.82 -14.42 1.94
N GLY A 82 5.90 -14.20 1.00
CA GLY A 82 6.06 -14.63 -0.39
C GLY A 82 7.28 -14.00 -1.07
N TYR A 83 7.43 -12.68 -0.98
CA TYR A 83 8.57 -11.96 -1.54
C TYR A 83 9.89 -12.24 -0.81
N ALA A 84 9.86 -12.46 0.50
CA ALA A 84 11.01 -12.87 1.28
C ALA A 84 11.62 -14.19 0.75
N THR A 85 10.80 -15.12 0.22
CA THR A 85 11.32 -16.33 -0.43
C THR A 85 12.19 -16.00 -1.65
N LEU A 86 11.85 -14.97 -2.42
CA LEU A 86 12.61 -14.54 -3.61
C LEU A 86 13.98 -13.98 -3.23
N ILE A 87 14.12 -13.43 -2.02
CA ILE A 87 15.40 -12.94 -1.49
C ILE A 87 16.41 -14.08 -1.33
N THR A 88 15.94 -15.30 -1.05
CA THR A 88 16.79 -16.49 -0.91
C THR A 88 17.24 -17.08 -2.26
N SER A 89 16.74 -16.55 -3.38
CA SER A 89 17.08 -17.03 -4.71
C SER A 89 18.54 -16.76 -5.08
N THR A 90 19.16 -17.71 -5.78
CA THR A 90 20.49 -17.56 -6.39
C THR A 90 20.48 -16.62 -7.59
N ASN A 91 19.32 -16.33 -8.17
CA ASN A 91 19.18 -15.38 -9.27
C ASN A 91 19.15 -13.93 -8.75
N LEU A 92 20.18 -13.15 -9.10
CA LEU A 92 20.33 -11.75 -8.67
C LEU A 92 19.12 -10.87 -9.03
N ALA A 93 18.46 -11.14 -10.18
CA ALA A 93 17.29 -10.37 -10.59
C ALA A 93 16.06 -10.67 -9.73
N LEU A 94 15.83 -11.94 -9.37
CA LEU A 94 14.73 -12.34 -8.49
C LEU A 94 14.96 -11.83 -7.06
N ARG A 95 16.21 -11.88 -6.59
CA ARG A 95 16.58 -11.37 -5.27
C ARG A 95 16.40 -9.87 -5.16
N SER A 96 16.83 -9.09 -6.17
CA SER A 96 16.59 -7.64 -6.22
C SER A 96 15.11 -7.30 -6.30
N PHE A 97 14.32 -8.09 -7.05
CA PHE A 97 12.88 -7.93 -7.15
C PHE A 97 12.19 -8.16 -5.80
N GLY A 98 12.53 -9.26 -5.11
CA GLY A 98 11.95 -9.59 -3.80
C GLY A 98 12.17 -8.48 -2.78
N ILE A 99 13.41 -7.95 -2.71
CA ILE A 99 13.74 -6.83 -1.81
C ILE A 99 12.92 -5.59 -2.15
N LEU A 100 12.84 -5.21 -3.43
CA LEU A 100 12.12 -4.01 -3.86
C LEU A 100 10.60 -4.16 -3.64
N ALA A 101 10.06 -5.35 -3.89
CA ALA A 101 8.66 -5.68 -3.69
C ALA A 101 8.28 -5.67 -2.20
N ASP A 102 9.12 -6.22 -1.33
CA ASP A 102 8.92 -6.14 0.13
C ASP A 102 8.93 -4.71 0.64
N ILE A 103 9.87 -3.88 0.17
CA ILE A 103 9.91 -2.46 0.52
C ILE A 103 8.63 -1.77 0.05
N GLY A 104 8.21 -2.01 -1.20
CA GLY A 104 6.98 -1.46 -1.76
C GLY A 104 5.73 -1.85 -0.97
N GLU A 105 5.63 -3.12 -0.60
CA GLU A 105 4.53 -3.67 0.20
C GLU A 105 4.46 -3.03 1.59
N ILE A 106 5.59 -2.98 2.30
CA ILE A 106 5.66 -2.38 3.64
C ILE A 106 5.29 -0.89 3.59
N THR A 107 5.82 -0.17 2.60
CA THR A 107 5.55 1.28 2.45
C THR A 107 4.07 1.53 2.15
N THR A 108 3.47 0.69 1.29
CA THR A 108 2.05 0.76 0.95
C THR A 108 1.16 0.41 2.14
N LEU A 109 1.51 -0.63 2.90
CA LEU A 109 0.80 -1.02 4.11
C LEU A 109 0.80 0.10 5.15
N ILE A 110 1.97 0.68 5.44
CA ILE A 110 2.09 1.81 6.38
C ILE A 110 1.27 2.99 5.89
N THR A 111 1.35 3.32 4.61
CA THR A 111 0.58 4.43 4.03
C THR A 111 -0.91 4.17 4.13
N ALA A 112 -1.36 2.95 3.85
CA ALA A 112 -2.77 2.57 3.95
C ALA A 112 -3.28 2.66 5.39
N GLU A 113 -2.55 2.15 6.38
CA GLU A 113 -2.89 2.25 7.81
C GLU A 113 -2.91 3.71 8.29
N VAL A 114 -1.92 4.51 7.90
CA VAL A 114 -1.85 5.95 8.27
C VAL A 114 -2.99 6.73 7.61
N VAL A 115 -3.22 6.54 6.31
CA VAL A 115 -4.32 7.17 5.56
C VAL A 115 -5.66 6.74 6.13
N MET A 116 -5.82 5.47 6.48
CA MET A 116 -7.03 4.95 7.13
C MET A 116 -7.27 5.64 8.47
N THR A 117 -6.26 5.73 9.33
CA THR A 117 -6.36 6.43 10.61
C THR A 117 -6.70 7.91 10.41
N ALA A 118 -6.06 8.58 9.43
CA ALA A 118 -6.25 9.99 9.15
C ALA A 118 -7.63 10.32 8.56
N LEU A 119 -8.10 9.52 7.59
CA LEU A 119 -9.44 9.68 6.99
C LEU A 119 -10.54 9.48 8.04
N LEU A 120 -10.34 8.54 8.95
CA LEU A 120 -11.31 8.25 10.01
C LEU A 120 -11.37 9.39 11.04
N VAL A 121 -10.23 9.95 11.45
CA VAL A 121 -10.19 11.14 12.31
C VAL A 121 -10.84 12.36 11.64
N TRP A 122 -10.60 12.55 10.34
CA TRP A 122 -11.20 13.64 9.58
C TRP A 122 -12.72 13.50 9.48
N HIS A 123 -13.22 12.28 9.26
CA HIS A 123 -14.66 12.02 9.18
C HIS A 123 -15.36 12.09 10.54
N GLU A 124 -14.71 11.64 11.62
CA GLU A 124 -15.23 11.80 13.00
C GLU A 124 -15.36 13.28 13.38
N ARG A 125 -14.43 14.13 12.93
CA ARG A 125 -14.53 15.59 13.09
C ARG A 125 -15.62 16.21 12.23
N SER A 126 -15.89 15.68 11.03
CA SER A 126 -16.91 16.22 10.13
C SER A 126 -18.33 15.79 10.49
N GLY A 127 -18.50 14.62 11.11
CA GLY A 127 -19.80 14.14 11.64
C GLY A 127 -20.23 14.79 12.95
N ARG A 128 -19.35 15.53 13.63
CA ARG A 128 -19.66 16.28 14.85
C ARG A 128 -20.16 17.72 14.60
N ARG A 129 -20.28 18.11 13.31
CA ARG A 129 -20.71 19.44 12.85
C ARG A 129 -22.07 19.44 12.14
N SER A 130 -22.74 18.29 12.03
CA SER A 130 -24.14 18.16 11.58
C SER A 130 -24.96 17.50 12.67
#